data_AF-A0A8T4KFC5-F1
#
_entry.id   AF-A0A8T4KFC5-F1
#
_cell.length_a   1.000
_cell.length_b   1.000
_cell.length_c   1.000
_cell.angle_alpha   90.00
_cell.angle_beta   90.00
_cell.angle_gamma   90.00
#
_symmetry.space_group_name_H-M   'P 1'
#
loop_
_entity.id
_entity.type
_entity.pdbx_description
1 polymer ?
#
loop_
_entity_poly.entity_id
_entity_poly.type
_entity_poly.pdbx_seq_one_letter_code
_entity_poly.pdbx_strand_id
1 'polypeptide(L)' 'MSKCSFCGEKLILGKGKMHVLKSNIIKYFCGSKCEKNWHMGRDPKKIKWTKTFREDK' A
#
# COMPACT_ATOMS: atom_id res chain seq x y z
N MET A 1 -14.83 1.40 -1.25
CA MET A 1 -13.61 2.21 -1.46
C MET A 1 -12.37 1.35 -1.24
N SER A 2 -11.56 1.17 -2.27
CA SER A 2 -10.35 0.35 -2.20
C SER A 2 -9.34 0.96 -1.22
N LYS A 3 -8.72 0.13 -0.38
CA LYS A 3 -7.65 0.56 0.54
C LYS A 3 -6.30 0.34 -0.14
N CYS A 4 -5.34 1.22 0.13
CA CYS A 4 -3.95 1.00 -0.26
C CYS A 4 -3.41 -0.22 0.48
N SER A 5 -2.88 -1.19 -0.26
CA SER A 5 -2.34 -2.44 0.28
C SER A 5 -1.07 -2.24 1.11
N PHE A 6 -0.45 -1.05 1.05
CA PHE A 6 0.75 -0.72 1.80
C PHE A 6 0.45 0.13 3.04
N CYS A 7 -0.05 1.35 2.84
CA CYS A 7 -0.25 2.29 3.94
C CYS A 7 -1.59 2.13 4.68
N GLY A 8 -2.55 1.37 4.15
CA GLY A 8 -3.87 1.19 4.76
C GLY A 8 -4.86 2.35 4.57
N GLU A 9 -4.44 3.43 3.90
CA GLU A 9 -5.31 4.59 3.62
C GLU A 9 -6.37 4.28 2.57
N LYS A 10 -7.49 5.00 2.63
CA LYS A 10 -8.55 4.91 1.62
C LYS A 10 -8.09 5.56 0.31
N LEU A 11 -8.29 4.87 -0.80
CA LEU A 11 -8.04 5.43 -2.13
C LEU A 11 -9.24 6.27 -2.57
N ILE A 12 -8.92 7.45 -3.10
CA ILE A 12 -9.88 8.35 -3.74
C ILE A 12 -10.09 7.86 -5.18
N LEU A 13 -11.30 7.99 -5.70
CA LEU A 13 -11.60 7.65 -7.09
C LEU A 13 -10.72 8.47 -8.05
N GLY A 14 -10.20 7.81 -9.10
CA GLY A 14 -9.27 8.43 -10.04
C GLY A 14 -7.83 8.62 -9.51
N LYS A 15 -7.52 8.19 -8.28
CA LYS A 15 -6.18 8.29 -7.70
C LYS A 15 -5.62 6.93 -7.33
N GLY A 16 -4.34 6.75 -7.61
CA GLY A 16 -3.57 5.56 -7.27
C GLY A 16 -3.18 4.74 -8.49
N LYS A 17 -2.60 3.58 -8.22
CA LYS A 17 -2.18 2.61 -9.25
C LYS A 17 -2.53 1.19 -8.81
N MET A 18 -2.80 0.35 -9.80
CA MET A 18 -3.02 -1.07 -9.62
C MET A 18 -1.78 -1.81 -10.13
N HIS A 19 -1.17 -2.61 -9.25
CA HIS A 19 -0.03 -3.45 -9.59
C HIS A 19 -0.46 -4.91 -9.53
N VAL A 20 -0.37 -5.61 -10.65
CA VAL A 20 -0.73 -7.02 -10.77
C VAL A 20 0.54 -7.84 -10.70
N LEU A 21 0.64 -8.69 -9.67
CA LEU A 21 1.75 -9.62 -9.52
C LEU A 21 1.61 -10.83 -10.44
N LYS A 22 2.74 -11.47 -10.75
CA LYS A 22 2.78 -12.78 -11.45
C LYS A 22 1.96 -13.86 -10.74
N SER A 23 1.80 -13.76 -9.42
CA SER A 23 0.99 -14.68 -8.60
C SER A 23 -0.52 -14.40 -8.67
N ASN A 24 -1.00 -13.64 -9.66
CA ASN A 24 -2.40 -13.18 -9.78
C ASN A 24 -2.92 -12.35 -8.60
N ILE A 25 -2.03 -11.81 -7.77
CA ILE A 25 -2.39 -10.95 -6.65
C ILE A 25 -2.41 -9.50 -7.13
N ILE A 26 -3.51 -8.80 -6.86
CA ILE A 26 -3.66 -7.38 -7.15
C ILE A 26 -3.32 -6.58 -5.90
N LYS A 27 -2.35 -5.66 -6.02
CA LYS A 27 -2.01 -4.68 -4.98
C LYS A 27 -2.41 -3.29 -5.45
N TYR A 28 -3.10 -2.55 -4.59
CA TYR A 28 -3.46 -1.17 -4.86
C TYR A 28 -2.53 -0.23 -4.09
N PHE A 29 -2.03 0.80 -4.77
CA PHE A 29 -1.14 1.80 -4.17
C PHE A 29 -1.73 3.21 -4.30
N CYS A 30 -1.62 4.01 -3.23
CA CYS A 30 -2.08 5.40 -3.24
C CYS A 30 -1.14 6.37 -3.97
N GLY A 31 0.12 5.97 -4.18
CA GLY A 31 1.12 6.75 -4.90
C GLY A 31 2.50 6.10 -4.89
N SER A 32 3.47 6.77 -5.54
CA SER A 32 4.81 6.24 -5.79
C SER A 32 5.61 5.93 -4.52
N LYS A 33 5.32 6.60 -3.39
CA LYS A 33 5.96 6.32 -2.11
C LYS A 33 5.67 4.90 -1.60
N CYS A 34 4.41 4.45 -1.74
CA CYS A 34 3.98 3.12 -1.34
C CYS A 34 4.52 2.05 -2.28
N GLU A 35 4.49 2.31 -3.59
CA GLU A 35 5.04 1.44 -4.61
C GLU A 35 6.55 1.20 -4.38
N LYS A 36 7.34 2.27 -4.24
CA LYS A 36 8.79 2.18 -3.99
C LYS A 36 9.12 1.42 -2.71
N ASN A 37 8.44 1.72 -1.59
CA ASN A 37 8.69 1.01 -0.35
C ASN A 37 8.32 -0.48 -0.43
N TRP A 38 7.28 -0.82 -1.19
CA TRP A 38 6.90 -2.21 -1.42
C TRP A 38 7.94 -2.93 -2.29
N HIS A 39 8.42 -2.30 -3.36
CA HIS A 39 9.52 -2.84 -4.17
C HIS A 39 10.84 -3.00 -3.40
N MET A 40 11.09 -2.13 -2.40
CA MET A 40 12.21 -2.28 -1.47
C MET A 40 12.02 -3.42 -0.47
N GLY A 41 10.92 -4.17 -0.51
CA GLY A 41 10.65 -5.29 0.40
C GLY A 41 10.40 -4.85 1.84
N ARG A 42 10.00 -3.59 2.08
CA ARG A 42 9.77 -3.11 3.45
C ARG A 42 8.41 -3.58 3.96
N ASP A 43 8.38 -4.09 5.18
CA ASP A 43 7.13 -4.44 5.87
C ASP A 43 6.36 -3.17 6.30
N PRO A 44 5.10 -2.97 5.88
CA PRO A 44 4.32 -1.81 6.30
C PRO A 44 4.10 -1.80 7.82
N LYS A 45 3.98 -2.97 8.45
CA LYS A 45 3.84 -3.13 9.91
C LYS A 45 5.03 -2.65 10.73
N LYS A 46 6.19 -2.41 10.12
CA LYS A 46 7.39 -1.88 10.81
C LYS A 46 7.58 -0.38 10.58
N ILE A 47 6.77 0.23 9.71
CA ILE A 47 6.95 1.61 9.26
C ILE A 47 5.98 2.54 9.98
N LYS A 48 6.53 3.37 10.87
CA LYS A 48 5.80 4.29 11.76
C LYS A 48 4.79 5.22 11.08
N TRP A 49 5.02 5.61 9.82
CA TRP A 49 4.12 6.54 9.11
C TRP A 49 2.92 5.86 8.47
N THR A 50 2.93 4.54 8.30
CA THR A 50 1.78 3.83 7.72
C THR A 50 0.63 3.78 8.72
N LYS A 51 -0.60 3.81 8.23
CA LYS A 51 -1.78 3.63 9.08
C LYS A 51 -1.82 2.22 9.63
N THR A 52 -1.39 1.25 8.83
CA THR A 52 -1.22 -0.16 9.20
C THR A 52 -0.35 -0.35 10.45
N PHE A 53 0.75 0.39 10.59
CA PHE A 53 1.57 0.37 11.82
C PHE A 53 0.80 0.90 13.04
N ARG A 54 -0.02 1.92 12.85
CA ARG A 54 -0.80 2.54 13.94
C ARG A 54 -2.01 1.70 14.36
N GLU A 55 -2.51 0.84 13.48
CA GLU A 55 -3.64 -0.06 13.75
C GLU A 55 -3.20 -1.38 14.39
N ASP A 56 -1.95 -1.82 14.19
CA ASP A 56 -1.37 -3.04 14.80
C ASP A 56 -0.86 -2.80 16.24
N LYS A 57 -0.78 -1.54 16.67
CA LYS A 57 -0.26 -1.11 17.97
C LYS A 57 -1.39 -0.72 18.91
#